data_AF-G0HUC6-F1
#
_entry.id   AF-G0HUC6-F1
#
_cell.length_a   1.000
_cell.length_b   1.000
_cell.length_c   1.000
_cell.angle_alpha   90.00
_cell.angle_beta   90.00
_cell.angle_gamma   90.00
#
_symmetry.space_group_name_H-M   'P 1'
#
loop_
_entity.id
_entity.type
_entity.pdbx_description
1 polymer ?
#
loop_
_entity_poly.entity_id
_entity_poly.type
_entity_poly.pdbx_seq_one_letter_code
_entity_poly.pdbx_strand_id
1 'polypeptide(L)'
;MDLAKDFFDEWAGFYDANYEDQEIGDVEFYVDLAAETDGPVLEVGCGTGRIYLELLRAGVDADGIDISAEMLEVLEQKADEAGLTPAVRQADMTDFATSRKYELIIVPFRTFLHNVTVAEQKAALRQFREALAPDGRLALNFFVPSFDLISQSYDEPQTQSVTYQGEEYVVTNISRLVDEVAQTVETERTIAHDGDVVRRATFQLALLSKSEFELLLETTGWSDWTGYGGFDWQPLKDGAKEMVWVVEK
;
A
#
# COMPACT_ATOMS: atom_id res chain seq x y z
N MET A 1 7.22 6.02 18.56
CA MET A 1 6.53 6.79 17.51
C MET A 1 6.59 5.92 16.31
N ASP A 2 5.42 5.60 15.75
CA ASP A 2 5.33 4.75 14.58
C ASP A 2 5.54 5.64 13.37
N LEU A 3 6.73 5.54 12.77
CA LEU A 3 7.15 6.41 11.67
C LEU A 3 6.18 6.36 10.49
N ALA A 4 5.53 5.20 10.24
CA ALA A 4 4.55 5.08 9.18
C ALA A 4 3.30 5.89 9.49
N LYS A 5 2.75 5.76 10.71
CA LYS A 5 1.58 6.53 11.16
C LYS A 5 1.84 8.03 11.07
N ASP A 6 2.93 8.50 11.68
CA ASP A 6 3.26 9.93 11.72
C ASP A 6 3.44 10.50 10.30
N PHE A 7 4.01 9.72 9.38
CA PHE A 7 4.12 10.11 7.98
C PHE A 7 2.76 10.27 7.29
N PHE A 8 1.86 9.30 7.46
CA PHE A 8 0.55 9.34 6.80
C PHE A 8 -0.34 10.46 7.35
N ASP A 9 -0.30 10.74 8.64
CA ASP A 9 -1.08 11.83 9.23
C ASP A 9 -0.67 13.20 8.66
N GLU A 10 0.64 13.44 8.53
CA GLU A 10 1.18 14.68 7.95
C GLU A 10 0.90 14.81 6.44
N TRP A 11 0.69 13.68 5.76
CA TRP A 11 0.55 13.62 4.31
C TRP A 11 -0.91 13.53 3.82
N ALA A 12 -1.88 13.22 4.70
CA ALA A 12 -3.25 12.88 4.32
C ALA A 12 -3.89 13.87 3.33
N GLY A 13 -3.74 15.18 3.57
CA GLY A 13 -4.29 16.22 2.69
C GLY A 13 -3.64 16.28 1.29
N PHE A 14 -2.37 15.89 1.16
CA PHE A 14 -1.62 15.97 -0.11
C PHE A 14 -1.51 14.61 -0.83
N TYR A 15 -2.01 13.53 -0.22
CA TYR A 15 -1.85 12.18 -0.75
C TYR A 15 -2.42 12.05 -2.16
N ASP A 16 -3.65 12.48 -2.37
CA ASP A 16 -4.30 12.35 -3.69
C ASP A 16 -3.59 13.19 -4.75
N ALA A 17 -3.30 14.46 -4.47
CA ALA A 17 -2.61 15.36 -5.41
C ALA A 17 -1.24 14.81 -5.89
N ASN A 18 -0.62 13.92 -5.11
CA ASN A 18 0.65 13.30 -5.44
C ASN A 18 0.52 12.02 -6.30
N TYR A 19 -0.66 11.41 -6.34
CA TYR A 19 -0.89 10.07 -6.89
C TYR A 19 -2.10 9.93 -7.81
N GLU A 20 -2.94 10.96 -7.94
CA GLU A 20 -4.17 10.97 -8.76
C GLU A 20 -3.89 10.69 -10.24
N ASP A 21 -2.74 11.16 -10.76
CA ASP A 21 -2.34 10.95 -12.16
C ASP A 21 -1.51 9.67 -12.40
N GLN A 22 -1.31 8.81 -11.39
CA GLN A 22 -0.55 7.56 -11.57
C GLN A 22 -1.42 6.45 -12.17
N GLU A 23 -1.54 6.45 -13.50
CA GLU A 23 -2.11 5.32 -14.25
C GLU A 23 -1.13 4.14 -14.30
N ILE A 24 -1.00 3.41 -13.19
CA ILE A 24 -0.20 2.17 -13.14
C ILE A 24 -1.05 0.91 -13.36
N GLY A 25 -2.37 1.05 -13.53
CA GLY A 25 -3.32 -0.05 -13.77
C GLY A 25 -3.75 -0.80 -12.50
N ASP A 26 -3.36 -0.32 -11.32
CA ASP A 26 -3.63 -1.03 -10.06
C ASP A 26 -5.09 -0.92 -9.61
N VAL A 27 -5.72 0.24 -9.78
CA VAL A 27 -7.14 0.44 -9.45
C VAL A 27 -8.02 -0.57 -10.18
N GLU A 28 -7.90 -0.65 -11.51
CA GLU A 28 -8.67 -1.57 -12.35
C GLU A 28 -8.41 -3.02 -11.95
N PHE A 29 -7.15 -3.41 -11.75
CA PHE A 29 -6.77 -4.75 -11.33
C PHE A 29 -7.44 -5.17 -10.01
N TYR A 30 -7.39 -4.33 -8.98
CA TYR A 30 -7.96 -4.68 -7.68
C TYR A 30 -9.49 -4.65 -7.67
N VAL A 31 -10.10 -3.72 -8.41
CA VAL A 31 -11.56 -3.66 -8.55
C VAL A 31 -12.10 -4.86 -9.32
N ASP A 32 -11.46 -5.22 -10.44
CA ASP A 32 -11.85 -6.40 -11.22
C ASP A 32 -11.68 -7.68 -10.39
N LEU A 33 -10.55 -7.83 -9.68
CA LEU A 33 -10.32 -8.99 -8.81
C LEU A 33 -11.34 -9.10 -7.67
N ALA A 34 -11.74 -7.96 -7.10
CA ALA A 34 -12.79 -7.91 -6.07
C ALA A 34 -14.17 -8.24 -6.64
N ALA A 35 -14.49 -7.78 -7.85
CA ALA A 35 -15.76 -8.06 -8.51
C ALA A 35 -15.93 -9.54 -8.91
N GLU A 36 -14.85 -10.31 -8.96
CA GLU A 36 -14.89 -11.78 -9.14
C GLU A 36 -15.29 -12.54 -7.87
N THR A 37 -15.38 -11.87 -6.72
CA THR A 37 -15.75 -12.49 -5.43
C THR A 37 -17.23 -12.27 -5.12
N ASP A 38 -17.86 -13.29 -4.54
CA ASP A 38 -19.27 -13.24 -4.14
C ASP A 38 -19.44 -12.79 -2.68
N GLY A 39 -18.34 -12.79 -1.91
CA GLY A 39 -18.27 -12.43 -0.50
C GLY A 39 -17.45 -11.16 -0.25
N PRO A 40 -17.18 -10.88 1.04
CA PRO A 40 -16.67 -9.58 1.41
C PRO A 40 -15.17 -9.43 1.19
N VAL A 41 -14.79 -8.19 0.89
CA VAL A 41 -13.41 -7.77 0.64
C VAL A 41 -12.91 -6.90 1.78
N LEU A 42 -11.63 -7.04 2.14
CA LEU A 42 -10.94 -6.11 3.04
C LEU A 42 -9.80 -5.43 2.30
N GLU A 43 -9.82 -4.10 2.25
CA GLU A 43 -8.66 -3.31 1.85
C GLU A 43 -7.83 -2.94 3.08
N VAL A 44 -6.57 -3.35 3.09
CA VAL A 44 -5.60 -3.03 4.14
C VAL A 44 -4.70 -1.89 3.67
N GLY A 45 -4.62 -0.83 4.46
CA GLY A 45 -3.96 0.41 4.06
C GLY A 45 -4.82 1.20 3.09
N CYS A 46 -6.12 1.35 3.37
CA CYS A 46 -7.06 2.00 2.45
C CYS A 46 -6.82 3.50 2.28
N GLY A 47 -6.02 4.13 3.15
CA GLY A 47 -5.60 5.52 3.06
C GLY A 47 -6.77 6.47 2.86
N THR A 48 -6.63 7.40 1.91
CA THR A 48 -7.67 8.35 1.48
C THR A 48 -8.72 7.74 0.55
N GLY A 49 -8.71 6.42 0.34
CA GLY A 49 -9.76 5.69 -0.38
C GLY A 49 -9.59 5.58 -1.89
N ARG A 50 -8.37 5.70 -2.43
CA ARG A 50 -8.13 5.66 -3.90
C ARG A 50 -8.68 4.42 -4.59
N ILE A 51 -8.54 3.24 -3.98
CA ILE A 51 -9.11 1.98 -4.49
C ILE A 51 -10.42 1.66 -3.75
N TYR A 52 -10.44 1.83 -2.44
CA TYR A 52 -11.59 1.52 -1.60
C TYR A 52 -12.91 2.16 -2.08
N LEU A 53 -12.88 3.44 -2.47
CA LEU A 53 -14.08 4.10 -2.96
C LEU A 53 -14.53 3.56 -4.31
N GLU A 54 -13.62 3.11 -5.17
CA GLU A 54 -13.97 2.44 -6.44
C GLU A 54 -14.58 1.07 -6.20
N LEU A 55 -14.12 0.31 -5.18
CA LEU A 55 -14.76 -0.93 -4.76
C LEU A 55 -16.24 -0.68 -4.38
N LEU A 56 -16.50 0.35 -3.57
CA LEU A 56 -17.86 0.70 -3.18
C LEU A 56 -18.72 1.14 -4.39
N ARG A 57 -18.15 1.90 -5.35
CA ARG A 57 -18.86 2.28 -6.58
C ARG A 57 -19.18 1.08 -7.46
N ALA A 58 -18.33 0.07 -7.48
CA ALA A 58 -18.56 -1.20 -8.17
C ALA A 58 -19.59 -2.10 -7.44
N GLY A 59 -20.06 -1.71 -6.26
CA GLY A 59 -21.02 -2.47 -5.46
C GLY A 59 -20.39 -3.62 -4.67
N VAL A 60 -19.07 -3.62 -4.51
CA VAL A 60 -18.35 -4.60 -3.68
C VAL A 60 -18.66 -4.35 -2.20
N ASP A 61 -18.96 -5.43 -1.47
CA ASP A 61 -19.09 -5.42 -0.02
C ASP A 61 -17.70 -5.35 0.63
N ALA A 62 -17.21 -4.12 0.82
CA ALA A 62 -15.84 -3.86 1.24
C ALA A 62 -15.73 -3.22 2.63
N ASP A 63 -14.87 -3.78 3.48
CA ASP A 63 -14.35 -3.14 4.69
C ASP A 63 -12.96 -2.54 4.42
N GLY A 64 -12.57 -1.50 5.14
CA GLY A 64 -11.23 -0.91 5.04
C GLY A 64 -10.56 -0.73 6.40
N ILE A 65 -9.24 -0.91 6.45
CA ILE A 65 -8.43 -0.54 7.61
C ILE A 65 -7.23 0.31 7.20
N ASP A 66 -6.88 1.28 8.04
CA ASP A 66 -5.66 2.07 7.91
C ASP A 66 -5.09 2.42 9.29
N ILE A 67 -3.78 2.66 9.37
CA ILE A 67 -3.13 3.05 10.63
C ILE A 67 -3.36 4.54 10.96
N SER A 68 -3.58 5.37 9.93
CA SER A 68 -3.78 6.82 10.05
C SER A 68 -5.26 7.15 10.19
N ALA A 69 -5.63 7.84 11.27
CA ALA A 69 -7.00 8.30 11.45
C ALA A 69 -7.33 9.47 10.50
N GLU A 70 -6.34 10.31 10.25
CA GLU A 70 -6.39 11.49 9.40
C GLU A 70 -6.62 11.11 7.93
N MET A 71 -6.02 10.01 7.46
CA MET A 71 -6.33 9.43 6.14
C MET A 71 -7.78 8.95 6.05
N LEU A 72 -8.28 8.29 7.10
CA LEU A 72 -9.65 7.80 7.16
C LEU A 72 -10.68 8.94 7.18
N GLU A 73 -10.40 10.04 7.88
CA GLU A 73 -11.25 11.24 7.86
C GLU A 73 -11.40 11.80 6.43
N VAL A 74 -10.32 11.83 5.65
CA VAL A 74 -10.35 12.26 4.23
C VAL A 74 -11.16 11.26 3.39
N LEU A 75 -10.99 9.96 3.61
CA LEU A 75 -11.77 8.91 2.93
C LEU A 75 -13.27 9.07 3.20
N GLU A 76 -13.66 9.24 4.47
CA GLU A 76 -15.05 9.42 4.87
C GLU A 76 -15.68 10.67 4.25
N GLN A 77 -14.96 11.79 4.21
CA GLN A 77 -15.42 13.01 3.53
C GLN A 77 -15.71 12.75 2.05
N LYS A 78 -14.79 12.11 1.32
CA LYS A 78 -14.98 11.79 -0.10
C LYS A 78 -16.13 10.80 -0.32
N ALA A 79 -16.29 9.84 0.59
CA ALA A 79 -17.39 8.89 0.52
C ALA A 79 -18.74 9.61 0.66
N ASP A 80 -18.86 10.54 1.62
CA ASP A 80 -20.04 11.38 1.81
C ASP A 80 -20.34 12.23 0.56
N GLU A 81 -19.33 12.87 -0.02
CA GLU A 81 -19.45 13.65 -1.26
C GLU A 81 -19.92 12.79 -2.46
N ALA A 82 -19.50 11.53 -2.50
CA ALA A 82 -19.90 10.56 -3.52
C ALA A 82 -21.22 9.82 -3.21
N GLY A 83 -21.84 10.06 -2.04
CA GLY A 83 -23.05 9.36 -1.61
C GLY A 83 -22.84 7.87 -1.29
N LEU A 84 -21.62 7.50 -0.89
CA LEU A 84 -21.21 6.15 -0.49
C LEU A 84 -21.27 6.03 1.04
N THR A 85 -21.33 4.80 1.56
CA THR A 85 -21.30 4.53 3.00
C THR A 85 -20.11 3.62 3.32
N PRO A 86 -18.98 4.17 3.77
CA PRO A 86 -17.77 3.40 4.01
C PRO A 86 -17.88 2.61 5.33
N ALA A 87 -17.30 1.41 5.35
CA ALA A 87 -17.10 0.58 6.53
C ALA A 87 -15.61 0.50 6.86
N VAL A 88 -15.05 1.63 7.32
CA VAL A 88 -13.62 1.77 7.60
C VAL A 88 -13.33 1.92 9.10
N ARG A 89 -12.13 1.52 9.54
CA ARG A 89 -11.68 1.73 10.91
C ARG A 89 -10.16 1.81 11.03
N GLN A 90 -9.69 2.52 12.05
CA GLN A 90 -8.27 2.57 12.36
C GLN A 90 -7.77 1.20 12.86
N ALA A 91 -6.69 0.68 12.28
CA ALA A 91 -6.04 -0.55 12.71
C ALA A 91 -4.61 -0.71 12.16
N ASP A 92 -3.78 -1.44 12.90
CA ASP A 92 -2.50 -1.94 12.41
C ASP A 92 -2.71 -3.26 11.65
N MET A 93 -2.07 -3.41 10.48
CA MET A 93 -2.19 -4.63 9.68
C MET A 93 -1.58 -5.87 10.34
N THR A 94 -0.68 -5.69 11.30
CA THR A 94 0.00 -6.75 12.04
C THR A 94 -0.82 -7.31 13.20
N ASP A 95 -1.81 -6.55 13.69
CA ASP A 95 -2.67 -6.91 14.81
C ASP A 95 -4.03 -6.18 14.71
N PHE A 96 -4.99 -6.80 14.02
CA PHE A 96 -6.35 -6.28 13.96
C PHE A 96 -7.40 -7.33 14.31
N ALA A 97 -8.43 -6.91 15.04
CA ALA A 97 -9.56 -7.79 15.34
C ALA A 97 -10.65 -7.67 14.26
N THR A 98 -11.16 -8.80 13.79
CA THR A 98 -12.37 -8.86 12.96
C THR A 98 -13.18 -10.10 13.29
N SER A 99 -14.50 -9.95 13.37
CA SER A 99 -15.43 -11.09 13.47
C SER A 99 -15.82 -11.63 12.09
N ARG A 100 -15.44 -10.93 11.02
CA ARG A 100 -15.77 -11.27 9.64
C ARG A 100 -14.70 -12.17 9.03
N LYS A 101 -15.09 -12.97 8.04
CA LYS A 101 -14.16 -13.69 7.17
C LYS A 101 -14.30 -13.17 5.75
N TYR A 102 -13.16 -12.87 5.12
CA TYR A 102 -13.10 -12.21 3.81
C TYR A 102 -12.79 -13.23 2.71
N GLU A 103 -13.45 -13.11 1.56
CA GLU A 103 -13.09 -13.90 0.37
C GLU A 103 -11.86 -13.33 -0.32
N LEU A 104 -11.61 -12.03 -0.17
CA LEU A 104 -10.42 -11.35 -0.67
C LEU A 104 -9.90 -10.34 0.36
N ILE A 105 -8.59 -10.34 0.60
CA ILE A 105 -7.88 -9.24 1.24
C ILE A 105 -6.97 -8.62 0.18
N ILE A 106 -7.06 -7.31 -0.02
CA ILE A 106 -6.15 -6.56 -0.88
C ILE A 106 -5.23 -5.66 -0.05
N VAL A 107 -3.95 -5.58 -0.42
CA VAL A 107 -2.93 -4.72 0.22
C VAL A 107 -2.21 -3.93 -0.88
N PRO A 108 -2.87 -2.94 -1.49
CA PRO A 108 -2.35 -2.24 -2.64
C PRO A 108 -1.22 -1.27 -2.27
N PHE A 109 -0.57 -0.75 -3.31
CA PHE A 109 0.34 0.39 -3.26
C PHE A 109 1.55 0.23 -2.32
N ARG A 110 2.15 -0.97 -2.33
CA ARG A 110 3.38 -1.29 -1.58
C ARG A 110 3.21 -1.20 -0.06
N THR A 111 1.98 -1.15 0.44
CA THR A 111 1.69 -0.96 1.87
C THR A 111 2.35 -2.00 2.77
N PHE A 112 2.45 -3.26 2.29
CA PHE A 112 3.11 -4.34 3.02
C PHE A 112 4.59 -4.05 3.38
N LEU A 113 5.29 -3.24 2.57
CA LEU A 113 6.71 -2.92 2.79
C LEU A 113 6.97 -2.02 4.00
N HIS A 114 5.94 -1.39 4.58
CA HIS A 114 6.06 -0.64 5.83
C HIS A 114 6.33 -1.54 7.04
N ASN A 115 6.12 -2.86 6.90
CA ASN A 115 6.62 -3.85 7.86
C ASN A 115 8.12 -4.06 7.62
N VAL A 116 8.96 -3.27 8.30
CA VAL A 116 10.41 -3.25 8.06
C VAL A 116 11.17 -4.40 8.70
N THR A 117 10.51 -5.15 9.60
CA THR A 117 11.09 -6.36 10.20
C THR A 117 10.39 -7.64 9.74
N VAL A 118 11.16 -8.74 9.71
CA VAL A 118 10.61 -10.09 9.45
C VAL A 118 9.51 -10.48 10.46
N ALA A 119 9.57 -9.96 11.69
CA ALA A 119 8.58 -10.24 12.71
C ALA A 119 7.22 -9.61 12.37
N GLU A 120 7.22 -8.34 11.97
CA GLU A 120 6.04 -7.60 11.51
C GLU A 120 5.46 -8.21 10.22
N GLN A 121 6.32 -8.50 9.24
CA GLN A 121 5.90 -9.15 7.98
C GLN A 121 5.20 -10.48 8.24
N LYS A 122 5.75 -11.30 9.16
CA LYS A 122 5.13 -12.56 9.57
C LYS A 122 3.84 -12.35 10.36
N ALA A 123 3.75 -11.32 11.20
CA ALA A 123 2.54 -11.00 11.94
C ALA A 123 1.42 -10.62 10.96
N ALA A 124 1.68 -9.69 10.03
CA ALA A 124 0.74 -9.28 8.99
C ALA A 124 0.25 -10.47 8.14
N LEU A 125 1.16 -11.32 7.62
CA LEU A 125 0.75 -12.47 6.82
C LEU A 125 -0.11 -13.47 7.60
N ARG A 126 0.19 -13.71 8.89
CA ARG A 126 -0.67 -14.56 9.74
C ARG A 126 -2.02 -13.92 10.00
N GLN A 127 -2.04 -12.62 10.23
CA GLN A 127 -3.25 -11.84 10.48
C GLN A 127 -4.18 -11.86 9.26
N PHE A 128 -3.64 -11.67 8.05
CA PHE A 128 -4.40 -11.80 6.80
C PHE A 128 -4.93 -13.21 6.62
N ARG A 129 -4.07 -14.23 6.82
CA ARG A 129 -4.48 -15.62 6.73
C ARG A 129 -5.59 -15.96 7.73
N GLU A 130 -5.53 -15.44 8.94
CA GLU A 130 -6.57 -15.64 9.94
C GLU A 130 -7.90 -14.98 9.52
N ALA A 131 -7.85 -13.77 8.99
CA ALA A 131 -9.02 -12.99 8.58
C ALA A 131 -9.71 -13.52 7.30
N LEU A 132 -9.03 -14.28 6.45
CA LEU A 132 -9.65 -14.86 5.25
C LEU A 132 -10.66 -15.99 5.57
N ALA A 133 -11.66 -16.14 4.72
CA ALA A 133 -12.52 -17.33 4.64
C ALA A 133 -11.71 -18.56 4.19
N PRO A 134 -12.25 -19.79 4.34
CA PRO A 134 -11.73 -20.93 3.57
C PRO A 134 -11.70 -20.58 2.07
N ASP A 135 -10.64 -20.95 1.37
CA ASP A 135 -10.45 -20.67 -0.07
C ASP A 135 -10.37 -19.17 -0.43
N GLY A 136 -10.20 -18.30 0.57
CA GLY A 136 -10.02 -16.86 0.36
C GLY A 136 -8.63 -16.52 -0.18
N ARG A 137 -8.54 -15.37 -0.85
CA ARG A 137 -7.33 -14.89 -1.53
C ARG A 137 -6.73 -13.67 -0.87
N LEU A 138 -5.41 -13.56 -0.88
CA LEU A 138 -4.66 -12.34 -0.58
C LEU A 138 -4.05 -11.81 -1.87
N ALA A 139 -4.28 -10.53 -2.18
CA ALA A 139 -3.64 -9.86 -3.31
C ALA A 139 -2.89 -8.60 -2.86
N LEU A 140 -1.64 -8.46 -3.27
CA LEU A 140 -0.80 -7.33 -2.85
C LEU A 140 0.31 -7.07 -3.87
N ASN A 141 0.87 -5.87 -3.89
CA ASN A 141 1.99 -5.56 -4.77
C ASN A 141 3.12 -4.86 -4.05
N PHE A 142 4.33 -5.04 -4.55
CA PHE A 142 5.46 -4.18 -4.22
C PHE A 142 6.52 -4.18 -5.33
N PHE A 143 7.39 -3.17 -5.33
CA PHE A 143 8.39 -3.01 -6.37
C PHE A 143 9.43 -4.14 -6.38
N VAL A 144 10.01 -4.40 -7.55
CA VAL A 144 11.24 -5.20 -7.66
C VAL A 144 12.42 -4.34 -7.23
N PRO A 145 13.21 -4.73 -6.20
CA PRO A 145 14.40 -3.98 -5.82
C PRO A 145 15.38 -3.87 -7.00
N SER A 146 15.63 -2.64 -7.47
CA SER A 146 16.55 -2.34 -8.56
C SER A 146 17.84 -1.76 -8.02
N PHE A 147 18.93 -2.53 -8.03
CA PHE A 147 20.23 -2.06 -7.56
C PHE A 147 20.79 -0.90 -8.41
N ASP A 148 20.48 -0.87 -9.70
CA ASP A 148 20.85 0.24 -10.57
C ASP A 148 20.13 1.53 -10.17
N LEU A 149 18.82 1.45 -9.91
CA LEU A 149 18.07 2.61 -9.42
C LEU A 149 18.60 3.04 -8.05
N ILE A 150 18.77 2.09 -7.13
CA ILE A 150 19.30 2.33 -5.78
C ILE A 150 20.65 3.06 -5.85
N SER A 151 21.58 2.57 -6.67
CA SER A 151 22.91 3.16 -6.78
C SER A 151 22.93 4.55 -7.44
N GLN A 152 21.94 4.87 -8.27
CA GLN A 152 21.88 6.14 -9.01
C GLN A 152 21.02 7.20 -8.34
N SER A 153 20.02 6.81 -7.54
CA SER A 153 19.02 7.73 -6.99
C SER A 153 19.13 7.96 -5.49
N TYR A 154 19.91 7.13 -4.77
CA TYR A 154 20.04 7.31 -3.32
C TYR A 154 20.89 8.54 -3.02
N ASP A 155 20.49 9.28 -1.98
CA ASP A 155 20.98 10.62 -1.63
C ASP A 155 20.69 11.73 -2.66
N GLU A 156 20.18 11.41 -3.86
CA GLU A 156 19.83 12.38 -4.89
C GLU A 156 18.36 12.83 -4.76
N PRO A 157 18.08 14.14 -4.60
CA PRO A 157 16.71 14.64 -4.51
C PRO A 157 15.88 14.33 -5.77
N GLN A 158 14.75 13.67 -5.57
CA GLN A 158 13.74 13.44 -6.61
C GLN A 158 12.58 14.40 -6.41
N THR A 159 12.37 15.32 -7.35
CA THR A 159 11.37 16.38 -7.24
C THR A 159 10.22 16.20 -8.23
N GLN A 160 8.99 16.49 -7.80
CA GLN A 160 7.83 16.61 -8.67
C GLN A 160 6.92 17.77 -8.22
N SER A 161 6.32 18.47 -9.18
CA SER A 161 5.26 19.45 -8.90
C SER A 161 3.93 18.74 -8.70
N VAL A 162 3.18 19.16 -7.69
CA VAL A 162 1.80 18.71 -7.43
C VAL A 162 0.90 19.94 -7.30
N THR A 163 -0.33 19.84 -7.80
CA THR A 163 -1.34 20.89 -7.63
C THR A 163 -2.29 20.48 -6.51
N TYR A 164 -2.37 21.28 -5.46
CA TYR A 164 -3.28 21.04 -4.34
C TYR A 164 -4.12 22.28 -4.09
N GLN A 165 -5.45 22.13 -4.09
CA GLN A 165 -6.42 23.22 -3.92
C GLN A 165 -6.20 24.43 -4.87
N GLY A 166 -5.70 24.17 -6.08
CA GLY A 166 -5.43 25.20 -7.09
C GLY A 166 -4.09 25.93 -6.92
N GLU A 167 -3.26 25.52 -5.97
CA GLU A 167 -1.91 26.04 -5.74
C GLU A 167 -0.84 24.99 -6.09
N GLU A 168 0.31 25.45 -6.56
CA GLU A 168 1.44 24.57 -6.90
C GLU A 168 2.32 24.34 -5.66
N TYR A 169 2.71 23.09 -5.46
CA TYR A 169 3.64 22.64 -4.43
C TYR A 169 4.73 21.78 -5.07
N VAL A 170 5.92 21.78 -4.47
CA VAL A 170 7.03 20.92 -4.89
C VAL A 170 7.24 19.83 -3.84
N VAL A 171 7.05 18.59 -4.25
CA VAL A 171 7.35 17.41 -3.44
C VAL A 171 8.76 16.95 -3.75
N THR A 172 9.58 16.79 -2.72
CA THR A 172 10.94 16.26 -2.85
C THR A 172 11.08 15.00 -2.00
N ASN A 173 11.58 13.92 -2.59
CA ASN A 173 11.96 12.70 -1.90
C ASN A 173 13.47 12.53 -1.92
N ILE A 174 14.06 12.19 -0.76
CA ILE A 174 15.45 11.75 -0.66
C ILE A 174 15.45 10.40 0.05
N SER A 175 15.82 9.35 -0.67
CA SER A 175 15.85 7.97 -0.16
C SER A 175 17.27 7.52 0.14
N ARG A 176 17.45 6.75 1.22
CA ARG A 176 18.74 6.23 1.69
C ARG A 176 18.62 4.80 2.17
N LEU A 177 19.65 3.99 1.92
CA LEU A 177 19.80 2.67 2.53
C LEU A 177 20.35 2.90 3.95
N VAL A 178 19.48 2.80 4.96
CA VAL A 178 19.86 3.09 6.36
C VAL A 178 20.32 1.86 7.12
N ASP A 179 19.94 0.67 6.65
CA ASP A 179 20.44 -0.61 7.15
C ASP A 179 20.60 -1.58 5.97
N GLU A 180 21.85 -1.89 5.61
CA GLU A 180 22.16 -2.82 4.52
C GLU A 180 21.87 -4.29 4.89
N VAL A 181 21.92 -4.63 6.19
CA VAL A 181 21.72 -5.99 6.69
C VAL A 181 20.23 -6.30 6.80
N ALA A 182 19.45 -5.36 7.35
CA ALA A 182 18.00 -5.44 7.38
C ALA A 182 17.34 -5.04 6.06
N GLN A 183 18.12 -4.53 5.10
CA GLN A 183 17.68 -4.00 3.82
C GLN A 183 16.56 -2.95 3.94
N THR A 184 16.74 -2.01 4.87
CA THR A 184 15.76 -0.96 5.18
C THR A 184 16.13 0.34 4.47
N VAL A 185 15.17 0.89 3.76
CA VAL A 185 15.28 2.16 3.04
C VAL A 185 14.45 3.20 3.77
N GLU A 186 15.06 4.32 4.09
CA GLU A 186 14.37 5.48 4.65
C GLU A 186 14.21 6.54 3.58
N THR A 187 13.02 7.15 3.50
CA THR A 187 12.76 8.28 2.61
C THR A 187 12.32 9.47 3.45
N GLU A 188 13.08 10.56 3.36
CA GLU A 188 12.60 11.88 3.77
C GLU A 188 11.79 12.49 2.62
N ARG A 189 10.57 12.92 2.92
CA ARG A 189 9.71 13.64 2.00
C ARG A 189 9.46 15.06 2.52
N THR A 190 9.61 16.05 1.65
CA THR A 190 9.27 17.44 1.94
C THR A 190 8.28 18.00 0.94
N ILE A 191 7.37 18.85 1.40
CA ILE A 191 6.52 19.69 0.55
C ILE A 191 6.99 21.13 0.71
N ALA A 192 7.27 21.80 -0.41
CA ALA A 192 7.53 23.22 -0.45
C ALA A 192 6.42 23.97 -1.19
N HIS A 193 6.13 25.18 -0.72
CA HIS A 193 5.25 26.15 -1.38
C HIS A 193 5.96 27.50 -1.40
N ASP A 194 5.98 28.18 -2.55
CA ASP A 194 6.72 29.43 -2.75
C ASP A 194 8.21 29.39 -2.32
N GLY A 195 8.82 28.20 -2.40
CA GLY A 195 10.22 27.96 -2.03
C GLY A 195 10.45 27.64 -0.55
N ASP A 196 9.43 27.74 0.30
CA ASP A 196 9.50 27.41 1.73
C ASP A 196 8.96 26.01 2.00
N VAL A 197 9.68 25.20 2.78
CA VAL A 197 9.23 23.87 3.19
C VAL A 197 8.11 24.01 4.22
N VAL A 198 6.90 23.62 3.83
CA VAL A 198 5.68 23.68 4.67
C VAL A 198 5.40 22.38 5.42
N ARG A 199 5.92 21.24 4.92
CA ARG A 199 5.79 19.92 5.54
C ARG A 199 7.05 19.09 5.33
N ARG A 200 7.37 18.26 6.32
CA ARG A 200 8.43 17.25 6.25
C ARG A 200 7.98 16.02 7.02
N ALA A 201 8.15 14.85 6.42
CA ALA A 201 7.88 13.57 7.05
C ALA A 201 8.87 12.52 6.56
N THR A 202 9.01 11.43 7.31
CA THR A 202 9.95 10.35 7.01
C THR A 202 9.24 9.02 7.14
N PHE A 203 9.45 8.13 6.18
CA PHE A 203 8.94 6.76 6.23
C PHE A 203 10.03 5.76 5.85
N GLN A 204 9.85 4.52 6.28
CA GLN A 204 10.74 3.42 5.96
C GLN A 204 10.01 2.33 5.19
N LEU A 205 10.74 1.66 4.31
CA LEU A 205 10.30 0.49 3.56
C LEU A 205 11.38 -0.60 3.63
N ALA A 206 10.95 -1.86 3.73
CA ALA A 206 11.82 -3.00 3.48
C ALA A 206 12.06 -3.17 1.97
N LEU A 207 13.29 -3.50 1.58
CA LEU A 207 13.56 -4.10 0.27
C LEU A 207 13.29 -5.59 0.39
N LEU A 208 12.28 -6.07 -0.33
CA LEU A 208 11.90 -7.48 -0.29
C LEU A 208 12.09 -8.11 -1.66
N SER A 209 12.93 -9.15 -1.74
CA SER A 209 13.08 -9.93 -2.95
C SER A 209 11.95 -10.94 -3.13
N LYS A 210 11.80 -11.46 -4.37
CA LYS A 210 10.86 -12.54 -4.69
C LYS A 210 11.04 -13.74 -3.76
N SER A 211 12.27 -14.24 -3.61
CA SER A 211 12.56 -15.45 -2.83
C SER A 211 12.34 -15.26 -1.33
N GLU A 212 12.59 -14.06 -0.80
CA GLU A 212 12.29 -13.76 0.60
C GLU A 212 10.79 -13.73 0.86
N PHE A 213 10.00 -13.13 -0.04
CA PHE A 213 8.55 -13.15 0.10
C PHE A 213 7.98 -14.57 0.00
N GLU A 214 8.47 -15.40 -0.91
CA GLU A 214 8.08 -16.82 -0.98
C GLU A 214 8.39 -17.55 0.33
N LEU A 215 9.56 -17.32 0.93
CA LEU A 215 9.91 -17.92 2.22
C LEU A 215 9.02 -17.39 3.37
N LEU A 216 8.63 -16.11 3.33
CA LEU A 216 7.68 -15.55 4.30
C LEU A 216 6.31 -16.23 4.18
N LEU A 217 5.82 -16.44 2.95
CA LEU A 217 4.57 -17.16 2.68
C LEU A 217 4.64 -18.60 3.22
N GLU A 218 5.67 -19.36 2.85
CA GLU A 218 5.86 -20.75 3.34
C GLU A 218 5.89 -20.82 4.87
N THR A 219 6.66 -19.94 5.50
CA THR A 219 6.85 -19.96 6.96
C THR A 219 5.66 -19.40 7.75
N THR A 220 4.64 -18.87 7.06
CA THR A 220 3.38 -18.42 7.65
C THR A 220 2.17 -19.26 7.23
N GLY A 221 2.41 -20.38 6.55
CA GLY A 221 1.39 -21.42 6.30
C GLY A 221 0.58 -21.20 5.03
N TRP A 222 1.12 -20.46 4.05
CA TRP A 222 0.59 -20.39 2.70
C TRP A 222 1.29 -21.45 1.84
N SER A 223 0.58 -21.99 0.84
CA SER A 223 1.11 -23.08 0.01
C SER A 223 0.87 -22.92 -1.49
N ASP A 224 0.08 -21.92 -1.91
CA ASP A 224 -0.20 -21.65 -3.31
C ASP A 224 -0.23 -20.14 -3.56
N TRP A 225 0.52 -19.71 -4.57
CA TRP A 225 0.66 -18.31 -4.95
C TRP A 225 1.15 -18.16 -6.38
N THR A 226 0.81 -17.04 -7.00
CA THR A 226 1.34 -16.61 -8.30
C THR A 226 1.86 -15.18 -8.21
N GLY A 227 3.04 -14.94 -8.79
CA GLY A 227 3.65 -13.62 -8.94
C GLY A 227 3.63 -13.12 -10.39
N TYR A 228 3.18 -11.89 -10.58
CA TYR A 228 3.03 -11.21 -11.86
C TYR A 228 3.95 -9.99 -11.95
N GLY A 229 4.35 -9.64 -13.17
CA GLY A 229 5.28 -8.54 -13.47
C GLY A 229 4.59 -7.18 -13.68
N GLY A 230 3.56 -6.88 -12.90
CA GLY A 230 2.66 -5.75 -13.10
C GLY A 230 1.19 -6.16 -12.96
N PHE A 231 0.29 -5.24 -13.29
CA PHE A 231 -1.17 -5.37 -13.09
C PHE A 231 -1.91 -5.94 -14.31
N ASP A 232 -1.20 -6.45 -15.31
CA ASP A 232 -1.72 -6.93 -16.59
C ASP A 232 -1.73 -8.48 -16.71
N TRP A 233 -1.64 -9.16 -15.56
CA TRP A 233 -1.58 -10.62 -15.44
C TRP A 233 -0.41 -11.28 -16.18
N GLN A 234 0.61 -10.53 -16.60
CA GLN A 234 1.78 -11.10 -17.24
C GLN A 234 2.71 -11.77 -16.22
N PRO A 235 3.34 -12.92 -16.57
CA PRO A 235 4.26 -13.59 -15.67
C PRO A 235 5.40 -12.68 -15.23
N LEU A 236 5.78 -12.75 -13.95
CA LEU A 236 6.95 -12.05 -13.43
C LEU A 236 8.22 -12.50 -14.16
N LYS A 237 8.93 -11.53 -14.76
CA LYS A 237 10.15 -11.73 -15.54
C LYS A 237 11.21 -10.73 -15.14
N ASP A 238 12.46 -11.03 -15.50
CA ASP A 238 13.56 -10.08 -15.39
C ASP A 238 13.23 -8.76 -16.10
N GLY A 239 13.61 -7.64 -15.48
CA GLY A 239 13.25 -6.29 -15.93
C GLY A 239 11.88 -5.78 -15.48
N ALA A 240 11.06 -6.58 -14.79
CA ALA A 240 9.83 -6.08 -14.16
C ALA A 240 10.15 -5.02 -13.08
N LYS A 241 9.28 -4.02 -12.95
CA LYS A 241 9.40 -2.96 -11.93
C LYS A 241 8.53 -3.22 -10.70
N GLU A 242 7.46 -3.98 -10.88
CA GLU A 242 6.48 -4.34 -9.86
C GLU A 242 6.35 -5.86 -9.80
N MET A 243 6.14 -6.36 -8.59
CA MET A 243 5.68 -7.72 -8.32
C MET A 243 4.27 -7.61 -7.75
N VAL A 244 3.29 -8.14 -8.47
CA VAL A 244 1.91 -8.29 -7.99
C VAL A 244 1.72 -9.76 -7.62
N TRP A 245 1.20 -10.02 -6.43
CA TRP A 245 1.04 -11.35 -5.87
C TRP A 245 -0.43 -11.65 -5.65
N VAL A 246 -0.85 -12.85 -6.02
CA VAL A 246 -2.13 -13.44 -5.63
C VAL A 246 -1.80 -14.75 -4.90
N VAL A 247 -2.31 -14.90 -3.68
CA VAL A 247 -1.98 -15.97 -2.74
C VAL A 247 -3.27 -16.63 -2.25
N GLU A 248 -3.35 -17.95 -2.29
CA GLU A 248 -4.51 -18.74 -1.86
C GLU A 248 -4.29 -19.26 -0.44
N LYS A 249 -5.35 -19.24 0.39
CA LYS A 249 -5.29 -19.67 1.81
C LYS A 249 -5.30 -21.18 2.05
#